data_AF-A0A7C4Q3P6-F1
#
_entry.id   AF-A0A7C4Q3P6-F1
#
_cell.length_a   1.000
_cell.length_b   1.000
_cell.length_c   1.000
_cell.angle_alpha   90.00
_cell.angle_beta   90.00
_cell.angle_gamma   90.00
#
_symmetry.space_group_name_H-M   'P 1'
#
loop_
_entity.id
_entity.type
_entity.pdbx_description
1 polymer ?
#
loop_
_entity_poly.entity_id
_entity_poly.type
_entity_poly.pdbx_seq_one_letter_code
_entity_poly.pdbx_strand_id
1 'polypeptide(L)'
;MIPSANPKSDQLEEYRRFYHERKAERQTKLRELMEEARQVAASAAELLRTQFGVTRVVLFGSLVHPSLFHLKSDIDLAVWGLAEEDYYRTVGILQSLNPKFSVDLVRFEDISPDFQALILKEGQDL
;
A
#
# COMPACT_ATOMS: atom_id res chain seq x y z
N MET A 1 36.70 -22.16 44.28
CA MET A 1 35.64 -23.08 43.82
C MET A 1 34.37 -22.25 43.65
N ILE A 2 34.04 -21.93 42.38
CA ILE A 2 32.72 -21.70 41.74
C ILE A 2 31.75 -20.63 42.33
N PRO A 3 30.92 -19.87 41.56
CA PRO A 3 30.83 -19.70 40.09
C PRO A 3 30.86 -18.23 39.59
N SER A 4 31.29 -18.10 38.34
CA SER A 4 30.90 -17.06 37.39
C SER A 4 29.42 -17.22 37.01
N ALA A 5 28.62 -16.16 37.12
CA ALA A 5 27.32 -16.04 36.43
C ALA A 5 27.21 -14.60 35.90
N ASN A 6 27.15 -14.46 34.58
CA ASN A 6 27.04 -13.20 33.87
C ASN A 6 25.55 -12.85 33.68
N PRO A 7 24.96 -11.90 34.42
CA PRO A 7 23.52 -11.61 34.39
C PRO A 7 23.01 -10.95 33.10
N LYS A 8 23.88 -10.79 32.09
CA LYS A 8 23.55 -10.15 30.81
C LYS A 8 23.10 -11.12 29.71
N SER A 9 23.36 -12.43 29.82
CA SER A 9 22.98 -13.39 28.77
C SER A 9 21.46 -13.61 28.73
N ASP A 10 20.87 -13.89 29.88
CA ASP A 10 19.46 -14.30 29.97
C ASP A 10 18.53 -13.12 29.65
N GLN A 11 18.90 -11.90 30.05
CA GLN A 11 18.18 -10.68 29.67
C GLN A 11 18.35 -10.33 28.18
N LEU A 12 19.49 -10.67 27.56
CA LEU A 12 19.66 -10.52 26.11
C LEU A 12 18.85 -11.55 25.34
N GLU A 13 18.73 -12.78 25.85
CA GLU A 13 17.98 -13.86 25.22
C GLU A 13 16.48 -13.66 25.33
N GLU A 14 15.97 -13.23 26.49
CA GLU A 14 14.59 -12.79 26.64
C GLU A 14 14.31 -11.56 25.76
N TYR A 15 15.19 -10.55 25.77
CA TYR A 15 15.06 -9.39 24.88
C TYR A 15 15.03 -9.78 23.40
N ARG A 16 15.92 -10.69 22.96
CA ARG A 16 15.93 -11.22 21.59
C ARG A 16 14.64 -11.95 21.28
N ARG A 17 14.15 -12.81 22.17
CA ARG A 17 12.90 -13.55 22.00
C ARG A 17 11.70 -12.61 21.86
N PHE A 18 11.52 -11.68 22.80
CA PHE A 18 10.48 -10.66 22.74
C PHE A 18 10.59 -9.77 21.48
N TYR A 19 11.80 -9.42 21.06
CA TYR A 19 12.02 -8.65 19.82
C TYR A 19 11.65 -9.46 18.57
N HIS A 20 12.02 -10.74 18.51
CA HIS A 20 11.71 -11.63 17.38
C HIS A 20 10.22 -11.93 17.28
N GLU A 21 9.54 -12.22 18.40
CA GLU A 21 8.10 -12.47 18.45
C GLU A 21 7.31 -11.23 18.00
N ARG A 22 7.63 -10.04 18.54
CA ARG A 22 6.98 -8.79 18.12
C ARG A 22 7.27 -8.42 16.67
N LYS A 23 8.45 -8.77 16.15
CA LYS A 23 8.78 -8.58 14.73
C LYS A 23 7.95 -9.50 13.83
N ALA A 24 7.81 -10.76 14.19
CA ALA A 24 6.99 -11.73 13.43
C ALA A 24 5.51 -11.34 13.43
N GLU A 25 4.95 -10.98 14.60
CA GLU A 25 3.58 -10.48 14.71
C GLU A 25 3.35 -9.22 13.86
N ARG A 26 4.30 -8.27 13.90
CA ARG A 26 4.22 -7.04 13.09
C ARG A 26 4.27 -7.36 11.60
N GLN A 27 5.09 -8.30 11.17
CA GLN A 27 5.16 -8.72 9.77
C GLN A 27 3.86 -9.40 9.32
N THR A 28 3.26 -10.25 10.14
CA THR A 28 1.96 -10.85 9.83
C THR A 28 0.88 -9.80 9.70
N LYS A 29 0.76 -8.88 10.66
CA LYS A 29 -0.21 -7.77 10.59
C LYS A 29 0.00 -6.86 9.37
N LEU A 30 1.24 -6.59 8.99
CA LEU A 30 1.54 -5.80 7.79
C LEU A 30 1.13 -6.55 6.51
N ARG A 31 1.33 -7.87 6.44
CA ARG A 31 0.89 -8.68 5.29
C ARG A 31 -0.62 -8.71 5.17
N GLU A 32 -1.33 -8.89 6.27
CA GLU A 32 -2.81 -8.84 6.31
C GLU A 32 -3.31 -7.47 5.86
N LEU A 33 -2.71 -6.39 6.39
CA LEU A 33 -3.05 -5.03 6.01
C LEU A 33 -2.81 -4.76 4.51
N MET A 34 -1.70 -5.28 3.97
CA MET A 34 -1.34 -5.14 2.56
C MET A 34 -2.35 -5.87 1.67
N GLU A 35 -2.81 -7.04 2.08
CA GLU A 35 -3.83 -7.81 1.35
C GLU A 35 -5.18 -7.10 1.36
N GLU A 36 -5.61 -6.57 2.50
CA GLU A 36 -6.81 -5.74 2.58
C GLU A 36 -6.73 -4.51 1.66
N ALA A 37 -5.56 -3.83 1.63
CA ALA A 37 -5.34 -2.68 0.76
C ALA A 37 -5.43 -3.06 -0.73
N ARG A 38 -4.90 -4.23 -1.12
CA ARG A 38 -5.04 -4.75 -2.50
C ARG A 38 -6.49 -5.06 -2.87
N GLN A 39 -7.28 -5.59 -1.94
CA GLN A 39 -8.71 -5.82 -2.17
C GLN A 39 -9.45 -4.50 -2.40
N VAL A 40 -9.16 -3.47 -1.60
CA VAL A 40 -9.71 -2.12 -1.79
C VAL A 40 -9.27 -1.53 -3.13
N ALA A 41 -8.01 -1.71 -3.53
CA ALA A 41 -7.51 -1.28 -4.83
C ALA A 41 -8.26 -1.95 -6.00
N ALA A 42 -8.52 -3.25 -5.91
CA ALA A 42 -9.33 -3.97 -6.90
C ALA A 42 -10.77 -3.45 -6.97
N SER A 43 -11.42 -3.23 -5.83
CA SER A 43 -12.77 -2.64 -5.79
C SER A 43 -12.80 -1.21 -6.35
N ALA A 44 -11.78 -0.40 -6.05
CA ALA A 44 -11.62 0.92 -6.63
C ALA A 44 -11.48 0.85 -8.15
N ALA A 45 -10.65 -0.07 -8.67
CA ALA A 45 -10.47 -0.27 -10.11
C ALA A 45 -11.78 -0.66 -10.81
N GLU A 46 -12.56 -1.58 -10.24
CA GLU A 46 -13.87 -1.96 -10.77
C GLU A 46 -14.85 -0.79 -10.78
N LEU A 47 -14.89 0.00 -9.69
CA LEU A 47 -15.72 1.21 -9.60
C LEU A 47 -15.33 2.24 -10.67
N LEU A 48 -14.04 2.49 -10.84
CA LEU A 48 -13.49 3.41 -11.84
C LEU A 48 -13.88 3.00 -13.27
N ARG A 49 -13.77 1.70 -13.58
CA ARG A 49 -14.15 1.16 -14.90
C ARG A 49 -15.66 1.28 -15.14
N THR A 50 -16.47 0.93 -14.15
CA THR A 50 -17.94 0.83 -14.31
C THR A 50 -18.66 2.17 -14.24
N GLN A 51 -18.22 3.10 -13.38
CA GLN A 51 -18.92 4.37 -13.15
C GLN A 51 -18.33 5.54 -13.93
N PHE A 52 -17.04 5.49 -14.27
CA PHE A 52 -16.32 6.59 -14.90
C PHE A 52 -15.74 6.24 -16.29
N GLY A 53 -15.93 5.00 -16.75
CA GLY A 53 -15.48 4.59 -18.09
C GLY A 53 -13.96 4.58 -18.25
N VAL A 54 -13.21 4.52 -17.15
CA VAL A 54 -11.74 4.43 -17.18
C VAL A 54 -11.32 3.17 -17.94
N THR A 55 -10.37 3.33 -18.86
CA THR A 55 -9.98 2.26 -19.78
C THR A 55 -8.89 1.36 -19.20
N ARG A 56 -8.04 1.92 -18.34
CA ARG A 56 -6.94 1.22 -17.67
C ARG A 56 -6.76 1.77 -16.27
N VAL A 57 -6.49 0.87 -15.33
CA VAL A 57 -6.16 1.20 -13.94
C VAL A 57 -4.86 0.48 -13.59
N VAL A 58 -3.88 1.21 -13.07
CA VAL A 58 -2.59 0.67 -12.65
C VAL A 58 -2.35 1.02 -11.19
N LEU A 59 -2.07 0.01 -10.38
CA LEU A 59 -1.55 0.15 -9.03
C LEU A 59 -0.06 0.51 -9.10
N PHE A 60 0.38 1.49 -8.33
CA PHE A 60 1.80 1.79 -8.18
C PHE A 60 2.16 2.02 -6.71
N GLY A 61 3.36 2.54 -6.47
CA GLY A 61 3.79 2.95 -5.13
C GLY A 61 3.98 1.79 -4.17
N SER A 62 3.58 2.00 -2.91
CA SER A 62 4.00 1.12 -1.80
C SER A 62 3.41 -0.29 -1.85
N LEU A 63 2.25 -0.48 -2.50
CA LEU A 63 1.61 -1.80 -2.65
C LEU A 63 2.27 -2.69 -3.72
N VAL A 64 2.98 -2.07 -4.65
CA VAL A 64 3.82 -2.77 -5.63
C VAL A 64 5.19 -3.10 -5.05
N HIS A 65 5.67 -2.29 -4.10
CA HIS A 65 6.96 -2.45 -3.43
C HIS A 65 6.81 -2.79 -1.94
N PRO A 66 6.66 -4.08 -1.56
CA PRO A 66 6.35 -4.49 -0.18
C PRO A 66 7.31 -3.96 0.90
N SER A 67 8.55 -3.62 0.54
CA SER A 67 9.53 -3.02 1.46
C SER A 67 9.20 -1.58 1.87
N LEU A 68 8.39 -0.88 1.08
CA LEU A 68 7.96 0.50 1.32
C LEU A 68 6.62 0.57 2.06
N PHE A 69 5.85 -0.52 2.10
CA PHE A 69 4.54 -0.54 2.73
C PHE A 69 4.61 -0.46 4.26
N HIS A 70 3.76 0.38 4.86
CA HIS A 70 3.66 0.57 6.30
C HIS A 70 2.22 0.87 6.75
N LEU A 71 2.00 0.98 8.06
CA LEU A 71 0.67 1.14 8.68
C LEU A 71 -0.11 2.41 8.29
N LYS A 72 0.50 3.30 7.52
CA LYS A 72 -0.05 4.59 7.07
C LYS A 72 0.01 4.75 5.56
N SER A 73 0.34 3.67 4.85
CA SER A 73 0.38 3.68 3.39
C SER A 73 -1.03 3.85 2.85
N ASP A 74 -1.12 4.69 1.84
CA ASP A 74 -2.24 4.87 0.93
C ASP A 74 -2.23 3.82 -0.18
N ILE A 75 -3.28 3.88 -1.00
CA ILE A 75 -3.43 3.09 -2.22
C ILE A 75 -3.21 4.03 -3.40
N ASP A 76 -2.11 3.84 -4.13
CA ASP A 76 -1.75 4.69 -5.27
C ASP A 76 -2.27 4.11 -6.60
N LEU A 77 -3.18 4.82 -7.27
CA LEU A 77 -3.79 4.39 -8.53
C LEU A 77 -3.57 5.41 -9.65
N ALA A 78 -3.12 4.93 -10.81
CA ALA A 78 -3.07 5.68 -12.05
C ALA A 78 -4.17 5.22 -13.00
N VAL A 79 -4.86 6.16 -13.63
CA VAL A 79 -5.99 5.88 -14.53
C VAL A 79 -5.83 6.52 -15.89
N TRP A 80 -6.36 5.86 -16.91
CA TRP A 80 -6.42 6.35 -18.29
C TRP A 80 -7.86 6.60 -18.72
N GLY A 81 -8.08 7.72 -19.41
CA GLY A 81 -9.38 8.07 -19.96
C GLY A 81 -10.40 8.57 -18.93
N LEU A 82 -9.95 8.91 -17.71
CA LEU A 82 -10.80 9.64 -16.77
C LEU A 82 -10.96 11.09 -17.27
N ALA A 83 -12.20 11.53 -17.44
CA ALA A 83 -12.51 12.91 -17.80
C ALA A 83 -12.08 13.87 -16.68
N GLU A 84 -11.50 15.01 -17.05
CA GLU A 84 -10.99 16.01 -16.08
C GLU A 84 -12.10 16.52 -15.15
N GLU A 85 -13.28 16.75 -15.71
CA GLU A 85 -14.47 17.21 -14.99
C GLU A 85 -14.96 16.22 -13.92
N ASP A 86 -14.69 14.93 -14.09
CA ASP A 86 -15.07 13.89 -13.14
C ASP A 86 -14.05 13.69 -12.01
N TYR A 87 -12.82 14.20 -12.17
CA TYR A 87 -11.69 13.89 -11.28
C TYR A 87 -12.01 14.08 -9.79
N TYR A 88 -12.48 15.27 -9.39
CA TYR A 88 -12.77 15.55 -7.99
C TYR A 88 -13.93 14.73 -7.43
N ARG A 89 -14.93 14.43 -8.28
CA ARG A 89 -16.05 13.55 -7.90
C ARG A 89 -15.54 12.13 -7.67
N THR A 90 -14.71 11.62 -8.56
CA THR A 90 -14.08 10.30 -8.45
C THR A 90 -13.26 10.20 -7.16
N VAL A 91 -12.40 11.19 -6.88
CA VAL A 91 -11.62 11.24 -5.64
C VAL A 91 -12.52 11.16 -4.41
N GLY A 92 -13.60 11.96 -4.33
CA GLY A 92 -14.53 11.93 -3.21
C GLY A 92 -15.17 10.56 -2.97
N ILE A 93 -15.57 9.86 -4.03
CA ILE A 93 -16.11 8.50 -3.95
C ILE A 93 -15.05 7.52 -3.47
N LEU A 94 -13.83 7.58 -4.02
CA LEU A 94 -12.74 6.69 -3.62
C LEU A 94 -12.35 6.85 -2.14
N GLN A 95 -12.32 8.09 -1.62
CA GLN A 95 -12.07 8.33 -0.19
C GLN A 95 -13.16 7.77 0.72
N SER A 96 -14.36 7.50 0.17
CA SER A 96 -15.48 6.93 0.92
C SER A 96 -15.56 5.40 0.82
N LEU A 97 -14.70 4.78 0.01
CA LEU A 97 -14.73 3.34 -0.27
C LEU A 97 -14.36 2.50 0.96
N ASN A 98 -13.33 2.92 1.69
CA ASN A 98 -12.93 2.27 2.93
C ASN A 98 -12.30 3.29 3.89
N PRO A 99 -12.83 3.49 5.12
CA PRO A 99 -12.30 4.47 6.07
C PRO A 99 -10.88 4.16 6.57
N LYS A 100 -10.38 2.94 6.35
CA LYS A 100 -9.04 2.50 6.75
C LYS A 100 -7.95 2.93 5.76
N PHE A 101 -8.30 3.14 4.49
CA PHE A 101 -7.34 3.42 3.42
C PHE A 101 -7.76 4.64 2.61
N SER A 102 -6.86 5.61 2.49
CA SER A 102 -6.98 6.66 1.50
C SER A 102 -6.48 6.15 0.15
N VAL A 103 -7.15 6.58 -0.92
CA VAL A 103 -6.74 6.28 -2.29
C VAL A 103 -6.16 7.55 -2.91
N ASP A 104 -4.88 7.54 -3.28
CA ASP A 104 -4.29 8.58 -4.11
C ASP A 104 -4.54 8.22 -5.59
N LEU A 105 -5.20 9.12 -6.31
CA LEU A 105 -5.61 8.89 -7.69
C LEU A 105 -4.90 9.91 -8.58
N VAL A 106 -4.21 9.44 -9.62
CA VAL A 106 -3.62 10.31 -10.64
C VAL A 106 -4.18 9.97 -12.02
N ARG A 107 -4.48 11.00 -12.81
CA ARG A 107 -4.73 10.86 -14.24
C ARG A 107 -3.39 10.69 -14.93
N PHE A 108 -3.22 9.60 -15.69
CA PHE A 108 -1.96 9.31 -16.34
C PHE A 108 -1.57 10.42 -17.33
N GLU A 109 -2.56 11.04 -17.97
CA GLU A 109 -2.38 12.12 -18.94
C GLU A 109 -1.86 13.43 -18.31
N ASP A 110 -2.05 13.63 -17.00
CA ASP A 110 -1.74 14.89 -16.31
C ASP A 110 -0.38 14.87 -15.58
N ILE A 111 0.21 13.70 -15.37
CA ILE A 111 1.48 13.55 -14.67
C ILE A 111 2.68 13.72 -15.60
N SER A 112 3.83 14.11 -15.03
CA SER A 112 5.07 14.33 -15.80
C SER A 112 5.53 13.09 -16.57
N PRO A 113 6.22 13.24 -17.71
CA PRO A 113 6.73 12.09 -18.49
C PRO A 113 7.62 11.14 -17.71
N ASP A 114 8.45 11.65 -16.80
CA ASP A 114 9.30 10.82 -15.93
C ASP A 114 8.46 9.96 -14.99
N PHE A 115 7.36 10.53 -14.47
CA PHE A 115 6.45 9.80 -13.61
C PHE A 115 5.60 8.78 -14.40
N GLN A 116 5.16 9.12 -15.62
CA GLN A 116 4.54 8.16 -16.54
C GLN A 116 5.45 6.96 -16.79
N ALA A 117 6.74 7.21 -17.08
CA ALA A 117 7.73 6.16 -17.33
C ALA A 117 7.93 5.26 -16.09
N LEU A 118 7.95 5.84 -14.89
CA LEU A 118 8.01 5.08 -13.64
C LEU A 118 6.79 4.15 -13.48
N ILE A 119 5.58 4.68 -13.67
CA ILE A 119 4.34 3.91 -13.53
C ILE A 119 4.26 2.80 -14.57
N LEU A 120 4.66 3.07 -15.82
CA LEU A 120 4.68 2.04 -16.88
C LEU A 120 5.73 0.94 -16.60
N LYS A 121 6.83 1.29 -15.95
CA LYS A 121 7.92 0.35 -15.65
C LYS A 121 7.62 -0.52 -14.43
N GLU A 122 7.09 0.08 -13.38
CA GLU A 122 6.98 -0.57 -12.08
C GLU A 122 5.55 -0.94 -11.73
N GLY A 123 4.56 -0.22 -12.25
CA GLY A 123 3.16 -0.41 -11.90
C GLY A 123 2.60 -1.78 -12.32
N GLN A 124 1.54 -2.18 -11.63
CA GLN A 124 0.81 -3.41 -11.86
C GLN A 124 -0.61 -3.09 -12.34
N ASP A 125 -1.00 -3.63 -13.49
CA ASP A 125 -2.38 -3.53 -13.99
C ASP A 125 -3.37 -4.23 -13.04
N LEU A 126 -4.52 -3.57 -12.83
CA LEU A 126 -5.65 -4.05 -12.02
C LEU A 126 -6.88 -4.37 -12.88
#